data_AF-A0A1G4VM25-F1
#
_entry.id   AF-A0A1G4VM25-F1
#
_cell.length_a   1.000
_cell.length_b   1.000
_cell.length_c   1.000
_cell.angle_alpha   90.00
_cell.angle_beta   90.00
_cell.angle_gamma   90.00
#
_symmetry.space_group_name_H-M   'P 1'
#
loop_
_entity.id
_entity.type
_entity.pdbx_description
1 polymer ?
#
loop_
_entity_poly.entity_id
_entity_poly.type
_entity_poly.pdbx_seq_one_letter_code
_entity_poly.pdbx_strand_id
1 'polypeptide(L)'
;MRKDNRLRKLNNKGSAIVTVLIVIIFISILATTVLYLAGRNVKMKATDRHTKESFYATETTLEEVKAGLVRIASDCYDKAFAEVMKHYAGSDSSSRRYLFVQTFVQSFIDTWEPEGDIYPDMTVADLVTNPTMFESVGTFDKSERNSGILYIKDVEVSHTVGGYTTKIKTDFAIRVPDAEFDVGADTSVPDSPEATRTININDCVLYTNWEKR
;
A
#
# COMPACT_ATOMS: atom_id res chain seq x y z
N MET A 1 35.01 -52.00 79.67
CA MET A 1 35.36 -51.40 78.35
C MET A 1 34.45 -50.19 78.10
N ARG A 2 34.96 -48.96 78.29
CA ARG A 2 34.24 -47.72 77.92
C ARG A 2 34.75 -47.26 76.55
N LYS A 3 33.84 -47.08 75.58
CA LYS A 3 34.13 -46.52 74.26
C LYS A 3 34.03 -44.99 74.36
N ASP A 4 35.17 -44.30 74.24
CA ASP A 4 35.20 -42.84 74.18
C ASP A 4 34.79 -42.37 72.77
N ASN A 5 33.55 -41.91 72.64
CA ASN A 5 33.06 -41.27 71.43
C ASN A 5 33.58 -39.82 71.37
N ARG A 6 34.75 -39.61 70.75
CA ARG A 6 35.22 -38.27 70.40
C ARG A 6 34.41 -37.70 69.24
N LEU A 7 33.47 -36.81 69.54
CA LEU A 7 32.79 -35.97 68.56
C LEU A 7 33.82 -35.02 67.91
N ARG A 8 34.22 -35.31 66.67
CA ARG A 8 35.07 -34.43 65.85
C ARG A 8 34.29 -33.15 65.54
N LYS A 9 34.72 -32.01 66.08
CA LYS A 9 34.23 -30.67 65.69
C LYS A 9 34.69 -30.37 64.26
N LEU A 10 33.77 -30.40 63.29
CA LEU A 10 34.03 -29.98 61.91
C LEU A 10 34.14 -28.45 61.86
N ASN A 11 35.28 -27.95 61.41
CA ASN A 11 35.58 -26.52 61.37
C ASN A 11 35.12 -25.94 60.01
N ASN A 12 33.88 -25.46 59.92
CA ASN A 12 33.24 -25.02 58.67
C ASN A 12 33.59 -23.59 58.23
N LYS A 13 34.62 -22.97 58.84
CA LYS A 13 34.98 -21.55 58.60
C LYS A 13 35.33 -21.24 57.13
N GLY A 14 35.85 -22.21 56.38
CA GLY A 14 36.11 -22.06 54.93
C GLY A 14 34.89 -22.30 54.04
N SER A 15 33.97 -23.18 54.47
CA SER A 15 32.76 -23.52 53.71
C SER A 15 31.81 -22.32 53.57
N ALA A 16 31.73 -21.47 54.60
CA ALA A 16 30.92 -20.26 54.58
C ALA A 16 31.33 -19.25 53.49
N ILE A 17 32.62 -19.15 53.16
CA ILE A 17 33.10 -18.26 52.09
C ILE A 17 32.78 -18.85 50.71
N VAL A 18 32.92 -20.17 50.55
CA VAL A 18 32.66 -20.85 49.28
C VAL A 18 31.18 -20.78 48.91
N THR A 19 30.26 -20.94 49.87
CA THR A 19 28.83 -20.85 49.61
C THR A 19 28.42 -19.45 49.18
N VAL A 20 28.95 -18.40 49.82
CA VAL A 20 28.71 -17.00 49.44
C VAL A 20 29.21 -16.73 48.01
N LEU A 21 30.37 -17.28 47.65
CA LEU A 21 30.95 -17.11 46.32
C LEU A 21 30.07 -17.73 45.23
N ILE A 22 29.57 -18.95 45.46
CA ILE A 22 28.64 -19.62 44.55
C ILE A 22 27.34 -18.82 44.38
N VAL A 23 26.80 -18.27 45.47
CA VAL A 23 25.59 -17.45 45.44
C VAL A 23 25.80 -16.18 44.61
N ILE A 24 26.92 -15.49 44.79
CA ILE A 24 27.23 -14.27 44.02
C ILE A 24 27.38 -14.56 42.52
N ILE A 25 28.00 -15.69 42.16
CA ILE A 25 28.11 -16.13 40.76
C ILE A 25 26.72 -16.43 40.16
N PHE A 26 25.83 -17.07 40.92
CA PHE A 26 24.47 -17.30 40.46
C PHE A 26 23.70 -15.99 40.24
N ILE A 27 23.83 -15.04 41.15
CA ILE A 27 23.19 -13.73 41.05
C ILE A 27 23.74 -12.95 39.84
N SER A 28 25.06 -13.01 39.58
CA SER A 28 25.65 -12.30 38.45
C SER A 28 25.22 -12.88 37.09
N ILE A 29 25.09 -14.21 36.99
CA ILE A 29 24.54 -14.88 35.81
C ILE A 29 23.08 -14.46 35.59
N LEU A 30 22.24 -14.49 36.65
CA LEU A 30 20.85 -14.04 36.59
C LEU A 30 20.73 -12.57 36.18
N ALA A 31 21.54 -11.69 36.76
CA ALA A 31 21.53 -10.28 36.41
C ALA A 31 21.90 -10.07 34.94
N THR A 32 22.91 -10.79 34.44
CA THR A 32 23.37 -10.69 33.05
C THR A 32 22.33 -11.22 32.07
N THR A 33 21.66 -12.34 32.38
CA THR A 33 20.61 -12.90 31.51
C THR A 33 19.39 -12.00 31.42
N VAL A 34 18.94 -11.44 32.55
CA VAL A 34 17.83 -10.48 32.58
C VAL A 34 18.17 -9.22 31.77
N LEU A 35 19.39 -8.67 31.94
CA LEU A 35 19.83 -7.50 31.19
C LEU A 35 19.93 -7.79 29.68
N TYR A 36 20.40 -8.98 29.30
CA TYR A 36 20.46 -9.41 27.92
C TYR A 36 19.07 -9.54 27.27
N LEU A 37 18.10 -10.12 27.99
CA LEU A 37 16.70 -10.20 27.54
C LEU A 37 16.06 -8.82 27.44
N ALA A 38 16.29 -7.94 28.43
CA ALA A 38 15.81 -6.56 28.41
C ALA A 38 16.39 -5.78 27.21
N GLY A 39 17.70 -5.89 26.97
CA GLY A 39 18.38 -5.24 25.85
C GLY A 39 17.89 -5.75 24.49
N ARG A 40 17.63 -7.06 24.34
CA ARG A 40 17.01 -7.60 23.13
C ARG A 40 15.59 -7.08 22.91
N ASN A 41 14.79 -7.00 23.97
CA ASN A 41 13.43 -6.47 23.88
C ASN A 41 13.40 -4.99 23.45
N VAL A 42 14.36 -4.17 23.91
CA VAL A 42 14.47 -2.77 23.48
C VAL A 42 14.82 -2.68 21.99
N LYS A 43 15.79 -3.47 21.52
CA LYS A 43 16.16 -3.52 20.10
C LYS A 43 15.00 -3.99 19.22
N MET A 44 14.27 -5.03 19.66
CA MET A 44 13.12 -5.55 18.92
C MET A 44 11.98 -4.51 18.81
N LYS A 45 11.73 -3.73 19.87
CA LYS A 45 10.76 -2.62 19.83
C LYS A 45 11.20 -1.48 18.92
N ALA A 46 12.49 -1.15 18.89
CA ALA A 46 13.02 -0.14 17.98
C ALA A 46 12.89 -0.59 16.51
N THR A 47 13.22 -1.85 16.21
CA THR A 47 13.03 -2.45 14.88
C THR A 47 11.55 -2.44 14.47
N ASP A 48 10.63 -2.85 15.34
CA ASP A 48 9.20 -2.84 15.04
C ASP A 48 8.68 -1.43 14.72
N ARG A 49 9.18 -0.41 15.41
CA ARG A 49 8.85 0.99 15.14
C ARG A 49 9.34 1.44 13.76
N HIS A 50 10.59 1.16 13.40
CA HIS A 50 11.14 1.56 12.11
C HIS A 50 10.48 0.82 10.94
N THR A 51 10.12 -0.45 11.11
CA THR A 51 9.35 -1.19 10.11
C THR A 51 7.96 -0.58 9.89
N LYS A 52 7.29 -0.13 10.96
CA LYS A 52 5.99 0.56 10.85
C LYS A 52 6.12 1.91 10.16
N GLU A 53 7.08 2.73 10.58
CA GLU A 53 7.35 4.04 9.97
C GLU A 53 7.66 3.91 8.47
N SER A 54 8.48 2.92 8.08
CA SER A 54 8.78 2.67 6.67
C SER A 54 7.54 2.22 5.90
N PHE A 55 6.71 1.35 6.48
CA PHE A 55 5.46 0.92 5.86
C PHE A 55 4.48 2.07 5.64
N TYR A 56 4.29 2.94 6.63
CA TYR A 56 3.38 4.09 6.48
C TYR A 56 3.86 5.07 5.41
N ALA A 57 5.18 5.27 5.29
CA ALA A 57 5.75 6.08 4.21
C ALA A 57 5.46 5.46 2.83
N THR A 58 5.66 4.15 2.69
CA THR A 58 5.37 3.42 1.44
C THR A 58 3.88 3.43 1.11
N GLU A 59 2.99 3.27 2.10
CA GLU A 59 1.54 3.33 1.93
C GLU A 59 1.07 4.71 1.50
N THR A 60 1.57 5.78 2.14
CA THR A 60 1.25 7.17 1.77
C THR A 60 1.65 7.46 0.32
N THR A 61 2.85 7.01 -0.08
CA THR A 61 3.36 7.16 -1.45
C THR A 61 2.43 6.47 -2.45
N LEU A 62 1.89 5.30 -2.08
CA LEU A 62 0.98 4.56 -2.93
C LEU A 62 -0.44 5.16 -2.98
N GLU A 63 -0.91 5.77 -1.89
CA GLU A 63 -2.15 6.55 -1.89
C GLU A 63 -2.03 7.79 -2.79
N GLU A 64 -0.87 8.44 -2.83
CA GLU A 64 -0.58 9.53 -3.78
C GLU A 64 -0.67 9.04 -5.23
N VAL A 65 -0.14 7.85 -5.55
CA VAL A 65 -0.32 7.22 -6.88
C VAL A 65 -1.79 7.03 -7.20
N LYS A 66 -2.55 6.45 -6.27
CA LYS A 66 -3.98 6.23 -6.45
C LYS A 66 -4.70 7.56 -6.73
N ALA A 67 -4.39 8.60 -5.97
CA ALA A 67 -4.98 9.93 -6.16
C ALA A 67 -4.61 10.53 -7.53
N GLY A 68 -3.36 10.36 -7.97
CA GLY A 68 -2.91 10.77 -9.30
C GLY A 68 -3.64 10.04 -10.43
N LEU A 69 -3.83 8.72 -10.30
CA LEU A 69 -4.60 7.90 -11.25
C LEU A 69 -6.07 8.30 -11.29
N VAL A 70 -6.68 8.59 -10.14
CA VAL A 70 -8.05 9.10 -10.05
C VAL A 70 -8.18 10.45 -10.77
N ARG A 71 -7.20 11.35 -10.61
CA ARG A 71 -7.19 12.64 -11.33
C ARG A 71 -7.15 12.44 -12.85
N ILE A 72 -6.25 11.57 -13.34
CA ILE A 72 -6.17 11.24 -14.77
C ILE A 72 -7.50 10.64 -15.26
N ALA A 73 -8.08 9.72 -14.50
CA ALA A 73 -9.37 9.12 -14.83
C ALA A 73 -10.49 10.18 -14.90
N SER A 74 -10.47 11.19 -14.03
CA SER A 74 -11.41 12.32 -14.08
C SER A 74 -11.25 13.16 -15.33
N ASP A 75 -10.02 13.52 -15.69
CA ASP A 75 -9.74 14.30 -16.91
C ASP A 75 -10.17 13.52 -18.18
N CYS A 76 -10.01 12.19 -18.18
CA CYS A 76 -10.45 11.32 -19.26
C CYS A 76 -11.97 11.15 -19.31
N TYR A 77 -12.64 11.11 -18.15
CA TYR A 77 -14.10 11.08 -18.05
C TYR A 77 -14.72 12.30 -18.72
N ASP A 78 -14.23 13.50 -18.40
CA ASP A 78 -14.77 14.75 -18.95
C ASP A 78 -14.62 14.80 -20.48
N LYS A 79 -13.47 14.35 -21.01
CA LYS A 79 -13.23 14.23 -22.46
C LYS A 79 -14.20 13.26 -23.12
N ALA A 80 -14.35 12.06 -22.55
CA ALA A 80 -15.24 11.03 -23.09
C ALA A 80 -16.71 11.46 -23.04
N PHE A 81 -17.13 12.10 -21.95
CA PHE A 81 -18.48 12.63 -21.79
C PHE A 81 -18.78 13.73 -22.81
N ALA A 82 -17.86 14.69 -22.99
CA ALA A 82 -17.99 15.74 -23.99
C ALA A 82 -18.11 15.17 -25.41
N GLU A 83 -17.37 14.12 -25.72
CA GLU A 83 -17.42 13.46 -27.03
C GLU A 83 -18.77 12.78 -27.29
N VAL A 84 -19.31 12.05 -26.30
CA VAL A 84 -20.64 11.46 -26.40
C VAL A 84 -21.72 12.52 -26.59
N MET A 85 -21.60 13.66 -25.91
CA MET A 85 -22.56 14.76 -26.04
C MET A 85 -22.57 15.38 -27.44
N LYS A 86 -21.44 15.41 -28.15
CA LYS A 86 -21.41 15.87 -29.57
C LYS A 86 -22.19 14.94 -30.50
N HIS A 87 -22.16 13.64 -30.22
CA HIS A 87 -22.82 12.61 -31.04
C HIS A 87 -24.22 12.20 -30.52
N TYR A 88 -24.68 12.84 -29.44
CA TYR A 88 -25.89 12.47 -28.71
C TYR A 88 -27.13 12.37 -29.60
N ALA A 89 -27.37 13.38 -30.44
CA ALA A 89 -28.58 13.50 -31.26
C ALA A 89 -28.69 12.46 -32.38
N GLY A 90 -27.58 11.82 -32.76
CA GLY A 90 -27.51 10.90 -33.91
C GLY A 90 -27.24 9.44 -33.54
N SER A 91 -27.08 9.10 -32.26
CA SER A 91 -26.65 7.78 -31.80
C SER A 91 -27.65 7.20 -30.80
N ASP A 92 -27.87 5.88 -30.83
CA ASP A 92 -28.66 5.15 -29.84
C ASP A 92 -27.87 4.96 -28.53
N SER A 93 -28.56 4.56 -27.46
CA SER A 93 -27.98 4.40 -26.11
C SER A 93 -26.78 3.45 -26.11
N SER A 94 -26.82 2.35 -26.89
CA SER A 94 -25.72 1.39 -26.97
C SER A 94 -24.48 1.98 -27.65
N SER A 95 -24.67 2.70 -28.75
CA SER A 95 -23.57 3.39 -29.45
C SER A 95 -22.95 4.50 -28.59
N ARG A 96 -23.76 5.22 -27.81
CA ARG A 96 -23.27 6.23 -26.85
C ARG A 96 -22.38 5.60 -25.78
N ARG A 97 -22.81 4.47 -25.19
CA ARG A 97 -22.00 3.76 -24.19
C ARG A 97 -20.71 3.21 -24.80
N TYR A 98 -20.77 2.67 -26.01
CA TYR A 98 -19.59 2.18 -26.72
C TYR A 98 -18.58 3.31 -27.00
N LEU A 99 -19.06 4.43 -27.55
CA LEU A 99 -18.23 5.61 -27.81
C LEU A 99 -17.59 6.13 -26.53
N PHE A 100 -18.35 6.21 -25.43
CA PHE A 100 -17.82 6.63 -24.13
C PHE A 100 -16.67 5.74 -23.66
N VAL A 101 -16.87 4.41 -23.66
CA VAL A 101 -15.85 3.45 -23.21
C VAL A 101 -14.60 3.55 -24.08
N GLN A 102 -14.77 3.62 -25.40
CA GLN A 102 -13.66 3.71 -26.33
C GLN A 102 -12.88 5.01 -26.14
N THR A 103 -13.56 6.16 -26.10
CA THR A 103 -12.93 7.46 -25.93
C THR A 103 -12.25 7.56 -24.57
N PHE A 104 -12.86 7.05 -23.49
CA PHE A 104 -12.24 7.05 -22.16
C PHE A 104 -10.94 6.25 -22.16
N VAL A 105 -10.99 5.00 -22.63
CA VAL A 105 -9.83 4.10 -22.64
C VAL A 105 -8.72 4.69 -23.51
N GLN A 106 -9.05 5.19 -24.69
CA GLN A 106 -8.06 5.81 -25.58
C GLN A 106 -7.44 7.07 -24.95
N SER A 107 -8.26 7.96 -24.38
CA SER A 107 -7.78 9.18 -23.70
C SER A 107 -6.83 8.85 -22.55
N PHE A 108 -7.13 7.78 -21.81
CA PHE A 108 -6.30 7.32 -20.70
C PHE A 108 -4.95 6.80 -21.21
N ILE A 109 -4.96 5.98 -22.26
CA ILE A 109 -3.75 5.46 -22.90
C ILE A 109 -2.91 6.61 -23.47
N ASP A 110 -3.51 7.56 -24.19
CA ASP A 110 -2.79 8.69 -24.78
C ASP A 110 -2.17 9.61 -23.71
N THR A 111 -2.81 9.69 -22.53
CA THR A 111 -2.28 10.44 -21.39
C THR A 111 -1.14 9.69 -20.70
N TRP A 112 -1.19 8.36 -20.70
CA TRP A 112 -0.21 7.48 -20.06
C TRP A 112 1.03 7.23 -20.93
N GLU A 113 0.82 6.96 -22.21
CA GLU A 113 1.83 6.69 -23.24
C GLU A 113 1.51 7.57 -24.46
N PRO A 114 1.92 8.86 -24.48
CA PRO A 114 1.69 9.70 -25.64
C PRO A 114 2.44 9.15 -26.87
N GLU A 115 1.75 8.97 -28.00
CA GLU A 115 2.39 8.59 -29.26
C GLU A 115 3.27 9.74 -29.79
N GLY A 116 4.59 9.67 -29.60
CA GLY A 116 5.57 10.56 -30.21
C GLY A 116 6.93 10.61 -29.49
N ASP A 117 8.01 10.90 -30.24
CA ASP A 117 9.39 11.09 -29.74
C ASP A 117 9.58 12.36 -28.85
N ILE A 118 8.49 12.99 -28.43
CA ILE A 118 8.48 14.23 -27.64
C ILE A 118 7.72 13.93 -26.34
N TYR A 119 8.49 13.48 -25.35
CA TYR A 119 8.08 13.16 -23.97
C TYR A 119 7.10 14.16 -23.32
N PRO A 120 6.27 13.71 -22.34
CA PRO A 120 6.65 12.80 -21.26
C PRO A 120 5.80 11.53 -21.20
N ASP A 121 6.36 10.31 -21.20
CA ASP A 121 6.76 9.59 -19.98
C ASP A 121 6.16 10.18 -18.70
N MET A 122 4.81 10.25 -18.61
CA MET A 122 4.18 10.41 -17.32
C MET A 122 4.31 9.07 -16.61
N THR A 123 5.39 8.92 -15.86
CA THR A 123 5.61 7.75 -15.03
C THR A 123 4.74 7.85 -13.77
N VAL A 124 4.39 6.73 -13.15
CA VAL A 124 3.81 6.72 -11.79
C VAL A 124 4.62 7.60 -10.82
N ALA A 125 5.94 7.73 -11.03
CA ALA A 125 6.78 8.60 -10.21
C ALA A 125 6.43 10.10 -10.34
N ASP A 126 5.86 10.53 -11.47
CA ASP A 126 5.37 11.90 -11.68
C ASP A 126 4.00 12.16 -11.03
N LEU A 127 3.32 11.12 -10.54
CA LEU A 127 2.06 11.20 -9.81
C LEU A 127 2.25 11.44 -8.31
N VAL A 128 3.48 11.44 -7.83
CA VAL A 128 3.81 11.41 -6.40
C VAL A 128 4.77 12.53 -6.05
N THR A 129 4.64 13.05 -4.83
CA THR A 129 5.45 14.16 -4.33
C THR A 129 6.93 13.76 -4.14
N ASN A 130 7.20 12.47 -3.89
CA ASN A 130 8.53 11.91 -3.67
C ASN A 130 8.82 10.71 -4.62
N PRO A 131 9.39 10.97 -5.81
CA PRO A 131 9.63 9.94 -6.82
C PRO A 131 10.74 8.93 -6.45
N THR A 132 11.57 9.24 -5.45
CA THR A 132 12.72 8.40 -5.04
C THR A 132 12.34 7.09 -4.36
N MET A 133 11.06 6.89 -4.02
CA MET A 133 10.55 5.66 -3.40
C MET A 133 10.07 4.62 -4.42
N PHE A 134 10.10 4.92 -5.72
CA PHE A 134 9.75 3.96 -6.77
C PHE A 134 10.93 3.08 -7.16
N GLU A 135 10.72 1.76 -7.14
CA GLU A 135 11.64 0.80 -7.76
C GLU A 135 11.16 0.39 -9.16
N SER A 136 9.84 0.32 -9.36
CA SER A 136 9.21 0.01 -10.65
C SER A 136 7.94 0.84 -10.83
N VAL A 137 7.82 1.44 -12.01
CA VAL A 137 6.69 2.28 -12.43
C VAL A 137 5.46 1.45 -12.83
N GLY A 138 5.62 0.13 -12.97
CA GLY A 138 4.57 -0.76 -13.45
C GLY A 138 4.34 -0.67 -14.97
N THR A 139 3.81 -1.76 -15.55
CA THR A 139 3.57 -1.89 -16.99
C THR A 139 2.07 -1.90 -17.27
N PHE A 140 1.65 -1.17 -18.31
CA PHE A 140 0.25 -1.15 -18.72
C PHE A 140 -0.12 -2.43 -19.48
N ASP A 141 -1.13 -3.15 -19.00
CA ASP A 141 -1.65 -4.33 -19.69
C ASP A 141 -2.74 -3.94 -20.69
N LYS A 142 -2.43 -4.10 -21.98
CA LYS A 142 -3.30 -3.74 -23.11
C LYS A 142 -4.24 -4.88 -23.51
N SER A 143 -4.12 -6.07 -22.89
CA SER A 143 -4.86 -7.27 -23.31
C SER A 143 -6.39 -7.16 -23.12
N GLU A 144 -6.85 -6.38 -22.15
CA GLU A 144 -8.27 -6.25 -21.78
C GLU A 144 -8.91 -4.89 -22.19
N ARG A 145 -8.33 -4.14 -23.14
CA ARG A 145 -8.84 -2.81 -23.54
C ARG A 145 -10.34 -2.72 -23.84
N ASN A 146 -10.95 -3.81 -24.32
CA ASN A 146 -12.37 -3.86 -24.67
C ASN A 146 -13.30 -4.23 -23.49
N SER A 147 -12.78 -4.59 -22.32
CA SER A 147 -13.58 -5.02 -21.16
C SER A 147 -14.08 -3.87 -20.29
N GLY A 148 -13.60 -2.63 -20.54
CA GLY A 148 -13.86 -1.49 -19.68
C GLY A 148 -13.05 -1.49 -18.38
N ILE A 149 -11.99 -2.31 -18.31
CA ILE A 149 -11.03 -2.32 -17.20
C ILE A 149 -9.61 -2.23 -17.77
N LEU A 150 -8.81 -1.34 -17.21
CA LEU A 150 -7.38 -1.18 -17.52
C LEU A 150 -6.55 -1.63 -16.32
N TYR A 151 -5.48 -2.37 -16.57
CA TYR A 151 -4.59 -2.84 -15.50
C TYR A 151 -3.20 -2.21 -15.65
N ILE A 152 -2.68 -1.69 -14.55
CA ILE A 152 -1.27 -1.34 -14.39
C ILE A 152 -0.67 -2.39 -13.46
N LYS A 153 0.23 -3.21 -14.00
CA LYS A 153 0.83 -4.34 -13.27
C LYS A 153 2.21 -3.98 -12.73
N ASP A 154 2.62 -4.64 -11.66
CA ASP A 154 3.98 -4.59 -11.13
C ASP A 154 4.44 -3.19 -10.67
N VAL A 155 3.55 -2.41 -10.04
CA VAL A 155 3.94 -1.17 -9.36
C VAL A 155 4.65 -1.54 -8.06
N GLU A 156 5.89 -1.10 -7.90
CA GLU A 156 6.72 -1.42 -6.74
C GLU A 156 7.28 -0.16 -6.10
N VAL A 157 6.95 0.01 -4.81
CA VAL A 157 7.43 1.11 -3.97
C VAL A 157 8.30 0.52 -2.87
N SER A 158 9.50 1.08 -2.69
CA SER A 158 10.39 0.71 -1.59
C SER A 158 10.79 1.92 -0.77
N HIS A 159 10.98 1.68 0.53
CA HIS A 159 11.52 2.69 1.43
C HIS A 159 12.49 2.04 2.41
N THR A 160 13.65 2.67 2.62
CA THR A 160 14.71 2.16 3.47
C THR A 160 15.02 3.15 4.58
N VAL A 161 14.84 2.73 5.84
CA VAL A 161 15.16 3.52 7.04
C VAL A 161 16.00 2.67 7.99
N GLY A 162 17.16 3.19 8.41
CA GLY A 162 17.97 2.55 9.45
C GLY A 162 18.46 1.14 9.11
N GLY A 163 18.62 0.80 7.83
CA GLY A 163 19.02 -0.53 7.36
C GLY A 163 17.88 -1.54 7.19
N TYR A 164 16.63 -1.10 7.38
CA TYR A 164 15.42 -1.89 7.11
C TYR A 164 14.73 -1.37 5.87
N THR A 165 14.53 -2.25 4.90
CA THR A 165 13.81 -1.95 3.65
C THR A 165 12.42 -2.56 3.72
N THR A 166 11.41 -1.79 3.38
CA THR A 166 10.03 -2.26 3.18
C THR A 166 9.70 -2.14 1.70
N LYS A 167 9.11 -3.19 1.12
CA LYS A 167 8.69 -3.20 -0.27
C LYS A 167 7.21 -3.54 -0.37
N ILE A 168 6.48 -2.74 -1.12
CA ILE A 168 5.07 -3.00 -1.44
C ILE A 168 4.99 -3.16 -2.95
N LYS A 169 4.43 -4.29 -3.37
CA LYS A 169 4.11 -4.58 -4.76
C LYS A 169 2.60 -4.66 -4.91
N THR A 170 2.06 -3.92 -5.87
CA THR A 170 0.63 -3.92 -6.16
C THR A 170 0.38 -3.72 -7.64
N ASP A 171 -0.77 -4.20 -8.08
CA ASP A 171 -1.34 -3.86 -9.37
C ASP A 171 -2.49 -2.85 -9.13
N PHE A 172 -2.78 -2.01 -10.12
CA PHE A 172 -3.95 -1.13 -10.13
C PHE A 172 -4.92 -1.56 -11.22
N ALA A 173 -6.20 -1.67 -10.88
CA ALA A 173 -7.29 -1.84 -11.83
C ALA A 173 -8.08 -0.52 -11.92
N ILE A 174 -8.18 0.03 -13.13
CA ILE A 174 -8.94 1.24 -13.44
C ILE A 174 -10.20 0.81 -14.19
N ARG A 175 -11.36 0.99 -13.58
CA ARG A 175 -12.66 0.69 -14.18
C ARG A 175 -13.23 1.93 -14.85
N VAL A 176 -13.77 1.75 -16.05
CA VAL A 176 -14.50 2.81 -16.73
C VAL A 176 -15.76 3.16 -15.91
N PRO A 177 -15.98 4.45 -15.59
CA PRO A 177 -17.17 4.86 -14.85
C PRO A 177 -18.47 4.50 -15.60
N ASP A 178 -19.52 4.16 -14.86
CA ASP A 178 -20.86 4.03 -15.42
C ASP A 178 -21.43 5.44 -15.65
N ALA A 179 -21.67 5.76 -16.92
CA ALA A 179 -22.30 7.01 -17.33
C ALA A 179 -23.65 6.68 -17.98
N GLU A 180 -24.70 7.30 -17.47
CA GLU A 180 -26.05 7.19 -18.00
C GLU A 180 -26.29 8.32 -19.00
N PHE A 181 -26.64 7.95 -20.23
CA PHE A 181 -26.84 8.88 -21.36
C PHE A 181 -28.30 8.90 -21.82
N ASP A 182 -29.23 8.47 -20.97
CA ASP A 182 -30.65 8.52 -21.26
C ASP A 182 -31.26 9.68 -20.47
N VAL A 183 -31.80 10.67 -21.19
CA VAL A 183 -32.81 11.53 -20.57
C VAL A 183 -34.09 10.73 -20.58
N GLY A 184 -34.43 10.17 -19.42
CA GLY A 184 -35.67 9.42 -19.25
C GLY A 184 -36.82 10.15 -19.92
N ALA A 185 -37.55 9.44 -20.78
CA ALA A 185 -38.87 9.86 -21.26
C ALA A 185 -39.90 9.80 -20.13
N ASP A 186 -39.55 10.29 -18.94
CA ASP A 186 -40.42 10.35 -17.78
C ASP A 186 -40.69 11.82 -17.46
N THR A 187 -41.88 12.27 -17.85
CA THR A 187 -42.45 13.57 -17.49
C THR A 187 -42.84 13.66 -16.01
N SER A 188 -42.40 12.76 -15.14
CA SER A 188 -42.55 12.93 -13.70
C SER A 188 -41.35 13.69 -13.12
N VAL A 189 -41.61 14.94 -12.74
CA VAL A 189 -40.71 15.75 -11.93
C VAL A 189 -40.26 14.92 -10.72
N PRO A 190 -38.96 14.69 -10.50
CA PRO A 190 -38.52 14.01 -9.30
C PRO A 190 -38.67 14.96 -8.11
N ASP A 191 -39.69 14.72 -7.28
CA ASP A 191 -39.78 15.25 -5.91
C ASP A 191 -38.73 14.54 -5.02
N SER A 192 -37.45 14.70 -5.33
CA SER A 192 -36.34 14.42 -4.40
C SER A 192 -35.03 14.95 -4.99
N PRO A 193 -34.34 15.90 -4.33
CA PRO A 193 -33.06 16.43 -4.80
C PRO A 193 -31.88 15.45 -4.65
N GLU A 194 -32.09 14.18 -4.23
CA GLU A 194 -31.00 13.25 -3.90
C GLU A 194 -30.69 12.18 -4.98
N ALA A 195 -31.37 12.18 -6.13
CA ALA A 195 -31.14 11.17 -7.16
C ALA A 195 -30.22 11.63 -8.31
N THR A 196 -29.45 12.71 -8.14
CA THR A 196 -28.27 12.92 -9.00
C THR A 196 -27.20 11.96 -8.51
N ARG A 197 -27.07 10.80 -9.14
CA ARG A 197 -26.01 9.82 -8.86
C ARG A 197 -24.66 10.51 -9.17
N THR A 198 -24.07 11.17 -8.17
CA THR A 198 -22.73 11.73 -8.29
C THR A 198 -21.78 10.56 -8.54
N ILE A 199 -21.23 10.46 -9.75
CA ILE A 199 -20.30 9.39 -10.11
C ILE A 199 -19.05 9.59 -9.25
N ASN A 200 -18.82 8.69 -8.29
CA ASN A 200 -17.64 8.74 -7.44
C ASN A 200 -16.45 8.11 -8.17
N ILE A 201 -15.65 8.96 -8.83
CA ILE A 201 -14.48 8.54 -9.62
C ILE A 201 -13.41 7.86 -8.73
N ASN A 202 -13.46 8.06 -7.40
CA ASN A 202 -12.54 7.37 -6.47
C ASN A 202 -12.74 5.85 -6.43
N ASP A 203 -13.93 5.36 -6.76
CA ASP A 203 -14.25 3.92 -6.77
C ASP A 203 -13.77 3.24 -8.08
N CYS A 204 -13.33 4.04 -9.05
CA CYS A 204 -12.84 3.54 -10.33
C CYS A 204 -11.42 2.97 -10.25
N VAL A 205 -10.61 3.39 -9.28
CA VAL A 205 -9.22 2.91 -9.12
C VAL A 205 -9.11 1.99 -7.92
N LEU A 206 -8.82 0.72 -8.17
CA LEU A 206 -8.78 -0.35 -7.18
C LEU A 206 -7.39 -0.97 -7.10
N TYR A 207 -6.95 -1.27 -5.87
CA TYR A 207 -5.77 -2.12 -5.66
C TYR A 207 -6.10 -3.57 -6.01
N THR A 208 -5.19 -4.23 -6.71
CA THR A 208 -5.25 -5.66 -7.02
C THR A 208 -3.92 -6.32 -6.70
N ASN A 209 -3.94 -7.59 -6.25
CA ASN A 209 -2.74 -8.38 -5.95
C ASN A 209 -1.74 -7.70 -4.99
N TRP A 210 -2.24 -7.22 -3.85
CA TRP A 210 -1.42 -6.60 -2.82
C TRP A 210 -0.46 -7.60 -2.16
N GLU A 211 0.85 -7.40 -2.35
CA GLU A 211 1.90 -8.15 -1.65
C GLU A 211 2.81 -7.23 -0.83
N LYS A 212 3.04 -7.62 0.43
CA LYS A 212 3.97 -6.96 1.35
C LYS A 212 5.24 -7.80 1.49
N ARG A 213 6.42 -7.20 1.29
CA ARG A 213 7.73 -7.85 1.44
C ARG A 213 8.67 -7.07 2.35
#